data_AF-A0A534PW38-F1
#
_entry.id   AF-A0A534PW38-F1
#
_cell.length_a   1.000
_cell.length_b   1.000
_cell.length_c   1.000
_cell.angle_alpha   90.00
_cell.angle_beta   90.00
_cell.angle_gamma   90.00
#
_symmetry.space_group_name_H-M   'P 1'
#
loop_
_entity.id
_entity.type
_entity.pdbx_description
1 polymer ?
#
loop_
_entity_poly.entity_id
_entity_poly.type
_entity_poly.pdbx_seq_one_letter_code
_entity_poly.pdbx_strand_id
1 'polypeptide(L)'
;MEIADLAHVPVEGVLRVLNGDPVGSLIASRVQKAIDALGAPHEAVVQNMNVLAPAPSPRVGEIIDRPGEQQPEIEETVASARDQLIDSINHATAELEARLPEGVGSVVYEAVRVEVQPVAQHIGQMGSLVEELCRVIERVESNVMFERQARLDDIKLLTDMIVTGWQTVDRRLARVERMLERFESPNGHHQ
;
A
#
# COMPACT_ATOMS: atom_id res chain seq x y z
N MET A 1 2.55 6.54 23.95
CA MET A 1 1.72 5.69 24.85
C MET A 1 1.15 6.49 26.01
N GLU A 2 1.90 7.45 26.57
CA GLU A 2 1.49 8.24 27.75
C GLU A 2 0.13 8.95 27.64
N ILE A 3 -0.26 9.44 26.45
CA ILE A 3 -1.58 10.06 26.23
C ILE A 3 -2.74 9.03 26.35
N ALA A 4 -2.52 7.79 25.90
CA ALA A 4 -3.56 6.74 25.93
C ALA A 4 -3.86 6.30 27.37
N ASP A 5 -2.80 6.17 28.17
CA ASP A 5 -2.91 5.83 29.59
C ASP A 5 -3.57 6.98 30.39
N LEU A 6 -3.19 8.23 30.10
CA LEU A 6 -3.77 9.40 30.75
C LEU A 6 -5.25 9.63 30.36
N ALA A 7 -5.61 9.36 29.10
CA ALA A 7 -6.97 9.52 28.59
C ALA A 7 -7.89 8.30 28.84
N HIS A 8 -7.36 7.19 29.37
CA HIS A 8 -8.08 5.91 29.54
C HIS A 8 -8.80 5.46 28.27
N VAL A 9 -8.11 5.56 27.14
CA VAL A 9 -8.60 5.13 25.82
C VAL A 9 -7.54 4.32 25.10
N PRO A 10 -7.95 3.34 24.28
CA PRO A 10 -7.00 2.55 23.51
C PRO A 10 -6.15 3.45 22.61
N VAL A 11 -4.89 3.06 22.40
CA VAL A 11 -3.90 3.79 21.58
C VAL A 11 -4.45 4.12 20.19
N GLU A 12 -5.23 3.21 19.61
CA GLU A 12 -5.92 3.40 18.32
C GLU A 12 -6.91 4.58 18.35
N GLY A 13 -7.64 4.76 19.45
CA GLY A 13 -8.55 5.90 19.63
C GLY A 13 -7.83 7.24 19.72
N VAL A 14 -6.62 7.24 20.29
CA VAL A 14 -5.76 8.44 20.35
C VAL A 14 -5.21 8.77 18.95
N LEU A 15 -4.75 7.78 18.20
CA LEU A 15 -4.23 7.99 16.83
C LEU A 15 -5.30 8.50 15.87
N ARG A 16 -6.54 8.03 15.99
CA ARG A 16 -7.67 8.54 15.20
C ARG A 16 -7.98 10.00 15.49
N VAL A 17 -7.94 10.43 16.77
CA VAL A 17 -8.10 11.84 17.14
C VAL A 17 -7.00 12.72 16.55
N LEU A 18 -5.74 12.26 16.60
CA LEU A 18 -4.59 13.00 16.09
C LEU A 18 -4.58 13.11 14.55
N ASN A 19 -5.11 12.09 13.85
CA ASN A 19 -5.20 12.07 12.39
C ASN A 19 -6.46 12.76 11.84
N GLY A 20 -7.36 13.27 12.71
CA GLY A 20 -8.58 13.96 12.31
C GLY A 20 -9.73 13.03 11.88
N ASP A 21 -9.65 11.73 12.21
CA ASP A 21 -10.69 10.76 11.92
C ASP A 21 -11.93 10.95 12.82
N PRO A 22 -13.14 10.61 12.33
CA PRO A 22 -14.36 10.74 13.12
C PRO A 22 -14.37 9.78 14.31
N VAL A 23 -14.30 10.33 15.52
CA VAL A 23 -14.46 9.61 16.78
C VAL A 23 -15.61 10.17 17.61
N GLY A 24 -16.11 9.38 18.57
CA GLY A 24 -17.14 9.84 19.49
C GLY A 24 -16.67 11.04 20.31
N SER A 25 -17.55 12.02 20.52
CA SER A 25 -17.25 13.29 21.22
C SER A 25 -16.66 13.10 22.63
N LEU A 26 -17.03 12.01 23.32
CA LEU A 26 -16.50 11.65 24.63
C LEU A 26 -15.01 11.22 24.57
N ILE A 27 -14.61 10.52 23.51
CA ILE A 27 -13.22 10.09 23.30
C ILE A 27 -12.36 11.30 22.95
N ALA A 28 -12.84 12.15 22.03
CA ALA A 28 -12.16 13.40 21.65
C ALA A 28 -11.93 14.31 22.88
N SER A 29 -12.93 14.49 23.74
CA SER A 29 -12.80 15.32 24.94
C SER A 29 -11.79 14.75 25.96
N ARG A 30 -11.72 13.44 26.13
CA ARG A 30 -10.76 12.79 27.05
C ARG A 30 -9.32 12.86 26.53
N VAL A 31 -9.13 12.65 25.22
CA VAL A 31 -7.83 12.80 24.57
C VAL A 31 -7.37 14.24 24.62
N GLN A 32 -8.25 15.21 24.33
CA GLN A 32 -7.91 16.64 24.43
C GLN A 32 -7.50 17.03 25.86
N LYS A 33 -8.25 16.59 26.87
CA LYS A 33 -7.91 16.85 28.28
C LYS A 33 -6.59 16.21 28.70
N ALA A 34 -6.25 15.05 28.14
CA ALA A 34 -4.95 14.41 28.37
C ALA A 34 -3.81 15.16 27.67
N ILE A 35 -4.03 15.68 26.46
CA ILE A 35 -3.09 16.54 25.73
C ILE A 35 -2.85 17.84 26.52
N ASP A 36 -3.91 18.46 27.04
CA ASP A 36 -3.83 19.70 27.84
C ASP A 36 -3.11 19.45 29.18
N ALA A 37 -3.35 18.30 29.82
CA ALA A 37 -2.70 17.90 31.08
C ALA A 37 -1.23 17.52 30.92
N LEU A 38 -0.82 17.05 29.74
CA LEU A 38 0.59 16.79 29.39
C LEU A 38 1.36 18.08 29.01
N GLY A 39 0.70 19.24 28.93
CA GLY A 39 1.33 20.56 28.97
C GLY A 39 2.51 20.76 28.01
N ALA A 40 2.19 21.09 26.75
CA ALA A 40 3.02 21.73 25.72
C ALA A 40 4.56 21.47 25.70
N PRO A 41 5.10 20.77 24.69
CA PRO A 41 6.47 21.01 24.27
C PRO A 41 6.58 22.44 23.71
N HIS A 42 7.30 23.31 24.42
CA HIS A 42 7.86 24.60 24.00
C HIS A 42 7.08 25.39 22.92
N GLU A 43 6.15 26.22 23.38
CA GLU A 43 5.55 27.34 22.62
C GLU A 43 6.55 28.51 22.48
N ALA A 44 7.73 28.26 21.91
CA ALA A 44 8.76 29.28 21.65
C ALA A 44 9.14 29.42 20.17
N VAL A 45 8.54 28.64 19.25
CA VAL A 45 8.96 28.64 17.83
C VAL A 45 7.86 29.10 16.86
N VAL A 46 6.61 29.32 17.29
CA VAL A 46 5.50 29.66 16.37
C VAL A 46 5.13 31.16 16.34
N GLN A 47 5.77 32.03 17.15
CA GLN A 47 5.42 33.46 17.16
C GLN A 47 6.15 34.34 16.13
N ASN A 48 7.12 33.81 15.37
CA ASN A 48 7.90 34.62 14.42
C ASN A 48 7.52 34.47 12.93
N MET A 49 6.47 33.74 12.58
CA MET A 49 5.95 33.70 11.20
C MET A 49 4.43 33.74 11.17
N ASN A 50 3.81 34.90 11.42
CA ASN A 50 2.67 35.34 10.62
C ASN A 50 2.39 36.85 10.78
N VAL A 51 3.25 37.67 10.17
CA VAL A 51 2.78 38.89 9.51
C VAL A 51 2.16 38.43 8.20
N LEU A 52 0.83 38.49 8.10
CA LEU A 52 0.02 38.84 6.92
C LEU A 52 -1.34 38.13 6.99
N ALA A 53 -2.38 38.91 7.22
CA ALA A 53 -3.77 38.46 7.18
C ALA A 53 -4.14 37.87 5.80
N PRO A 54 -5.02 36.86 5.71
CA PRO A 54 -5.54 36.43 4.42
C PRO A 54 -6.55 37.47 3.92
N ALA A 55 -6.26 38.08 2.77
CA ALA A 55 -7.23 38.86 2.01
C ALA A 55 -8.38 37.95 1.51
N PRO A 56 -9.60 38.48 1.30
CA PRO A 56 -10.75 37.68 0.92
C PRO A 56 -10.62 37.09 -0.50
N SER A 57 -10.99 35.82 -0.63
CA SER A 57 -10.91 35.01 -1.85
C SER A 57 -11.64 35.64 -3.06
N PRO A 58 -11.04 35.64 -4.27
CA PRO A 58 -11.80 35.90 -5.48
C PRO A 58 -12.57 34.64 -5.91
N ARG A 59 -13.73 34.88 -6.52
CA ARG A 59 -14.73 33.89 -6.92
C ARG A 59 -14.20 32.94 -8.00
N VAL A 60 -14.65 31.69 -7.91
CA VAL A 60 -14.53 30.64 -8.90
C VAL A 60 -15.10 31.12 -10.24
N GLY A 61 -14.27 31.13 -11.30
CA GLY A 61 -14.75 31.29 -12.67
C GLY A 61 -13.73 31.86 -13.65
N GLU A 62 -12.76 31.05 -14.07
CA GLU A 62 -12.26 30.92 -15.46
C GLU A 62 -10.98 30.08 -15.43
N ILE A 63 -11.09 28.78 -15.69
CA ILE A 63 -9.95 27.95 -16.06
C ILE A 63 -9.84 28.07 -17.57
N ILE A 64 -9.10 29.07 -18.04
CA ILE A 64 -8.56 29.10 -19.40
C ILE A 64 -7.10 28.66 -19.31
N ASP A 65 -6.90 27.47 -19.85
CA ASP A 65 -5.66 26.87 -20.34
C ASP A 65 -4.52 27.86 -20.65
N ARG A 66 -3.39 27.72 -19.94
CA ARG A 66 -2.08 28.20 -20.41
C ARG A 66 -0.94 27.39 -19.77
N PRO A 67 -0.12 26.65 -20.55
CA PRO A 67 1.00 25.89 -20.02
C PRO A 67 2.28 26.76 -19.93
N GLY A 68 3.04 26.64 -18.83
CA GLY A 68 4.50 26.54 -18.96
C GLY A 68 5.47 27.54 -18.30
N GLU A 69 5.10 28.55 -17.49
CA GLU A 69 6.10 29.59 -17.11
C GLU A 69 6.18 30.02 -15.62
N GLN A 70 5.47 29.40 -14.67
CA GLN A 70 5.50 29.84 -13.24
C GLN A 70 6.35 28.96 -12.30
N GLN A 71 7.10 27.99 -12.81
CA GLN A 71 7.91 27.08 -11.99
C GLN A 71 9.25 27.64 -11.44
N PRO A 72 9.99 28.59 -12.07
CA PRO A 72 11.32 28.94 -11.60
C PRO A 72 11.33 29.80 -10.33
N GLU A 73 10.31 30.67 -10.15
CA GLU A 73 10.22 31.59 -9.01
C GLU A 73 9.79 30.89 -7.71
N ILE A 74 8.93 29.87 -7.83
CA ILE A 74 8.54 29.02 -6.70
C ILE A 74 9.72 28.13 -6.30
N GLU A 75 10.50 27.64 -7.25
CA GLU A 75 11.67 26.81 -6.96
C GLU A 75 12.81 27.62 -6.31
N GLU A 76 13.04 28.87 -6.73
CA GLU A 76 14.02 29.78 -6.12
C GLU A 76 13.61 30.23 -4.71
N THR A 77 12.32 30.50 -4.49
CA THR A 77 11.79 30.86 -3.15
C THR A 77 11.78 29.66 -2.20
N VAL A 78 11.49 28.45 -2.70
CA VAL A 78 11.59 27.20 -1.93
C VAL A 78 13.04 26.86 -1.61
N ALA A 79 13.97 27.04 -2.55
CA ALA A 79 15.40 26.87 -2.31
C ALA A 79 15.91 27.86 -1.24
N SER A 80 15.52 29.14 -1.35
CA SER A 80 15.88 30.17 -0.36
C SER A 80 15.27 29.90 1.02
N ALA A 81 14.01 29.43 1.08
CA ALA A 81 13.38 29.05 2.33
C ALA A 81 14.02 27.80 2.96
N ARG A 82 14.46 26.84 2.14
CA ARG A 82 15.21 25.67 2.59
C ARG A 82 16.57 26.08 3.18
N ASP A 83 17.29 26.99 2.52
CA ASP A 83 18.59 27.45 3.00
C ASP A 83 18.46 28.24 4.30
N GLN A 84 17.44 29.11 4.41
CA GLN A 84 17.13 29.82 5.66
C GLN A 84 16.74 28.87 6.80
N LEU A 85 16.00 27.79 6.50
CA LEU A 85 15.66 26.76 7.48
C LEU A 85 16.92 26.03 7.97
N ILE A 86 17.82 25.66 7.05
CA ILE A 86 19.10 25.02 7.40
C ILE A 86 19.94 25.94 8.28
N ASP A 87 20.03 27.23 7.97
CA ASP A 87 20.76 28.21 8.77
C ASP A 87 20.14 28.38 10.17
N SER A 88 18.81 28.41 10.27
CA SER A 88 18.11 28.47 11.56
C SER A 88 18.34 27.21 12.42
N ILE A 89 18.40 26.04 11.80
CA ILE A 89 18.70 24.77 12.46
C ILE A 89 20.16 24.74 12.93
N ASN A 90 21.09 25.20 12.09
CA ASN A 90 22.50 25.30 12.44
C ASN A 90 22.72 26.26 13.63
N HIS A 91 22.04 27.42 13.63
CA HIS A 91 22.11 28.36 14.73
C HIS A 91 21.52 27.78 16.03
N ALA A 92 20.34 27.15 15.96
CA ALA A 92 19.73 26.49 17.11
C ALA A 92 20.61 25.36 17.66
N THR A 93 21.27 24.61 16.77
CA THR A 93 22.20 23.53 17.12
C THR A 93 23.45 24.08 17.79
N ALA A 94 24.00 25.20 17.31
CA ALA A 94 25.14 25.87 17.95
C ALA A 94 24.81 26.44 19.34
N GLU A 95 23.61 26.99 19.54
CA GLU A 95 23.15 27.42 20.87
C GLU A 95 22.94 26.25 21.83
N LEU A 96 22.43 25.13 21.32
CA LEU A 96 22.30 23.88 22.08
C LEU A 96 23.68 23.33 22.45
N GLU A 97 24.61 23.25 21.51
CA GLU A 97 25.97 22.76 21.72
C GLU A 97 26.74 23.64 22.73
N ALA A 98 26.54 24.96 22.70
CA ALA A 98 27.09 25.89 23.68
C ALA A 98 26.50 25.74 25.09
N ARG A 99 25.30 25.15 25.22
CA ARG A 99 24.60 24.90 26.50
C ARG A 99 24.81 23.48 27.04
N LEU A 100 25.32 22.57 26.21
CA LEU A 100 25.57 21.17 26.57
C LEU A 100 26.98 21.01 27.15
N PRO A 101 27.15 20.22 28.24
CA PRO A 101 28.47 19.81 28.70
C PRO A 101 29.24 19.04 27.60
N GLU A 102 30.56 19.23 27.54
CA GLU A 102 31.43 18.50 26.61
C GLU A 102 31.16 16.98 26.68
N GLY A 103 30.84 16.37 25.54
CA GLY A 103 30.62 14.93 25.42
C GLY A 103 29.17 14.45 25.46
N VAL A 104 28.18 15.26 25.85
CA VAL A 104 26.76 14.81 25.87
C VAL A 104 26.25 14.46 24.46
N GLY A 105 26.65 15.20 23.42
CA GLY A 105 26.32 14.84 22.04
C GLY A 105 26.84 13.46 21.63
N SER A 106 28.05 13.09 22.07
CA SER A 106 28.62 11.76 21.81
C SER A 106 27.93 10.65 22.61
N VAL A 107 27.51 10.93 23.84
CA VAL A 107 26.77 9.98 24.69
C VAL A 107 25.36 9.76 24.15
N VAL A 108 24.67 10.81 23.71
CA VAL A 108 23.35 10.71 23.10
C VAL A 108 23.44 10.00 21.74
N TYR A 109 24.46 10.32 20.93
CA TYR A 109 24.70 9.62 19.67
C TYR A 109 24.92 8.12 19.90
N GLU A 110 25.75 7.75 20.88
CA GLU A 110 26.02 6.34 21.19
C GLU A 110 24.81 5.65 21.82
N ALA A 111 24.05 6.34 22.69
CA ALA A 111 22.81 5.82 23.25
C ALA A 111 21.76 5.56 22.16
N VAL A 112 21.52 6.52 21.26
CA VAL A 112 20.58 6.35 20.13
C VAL A 112 21.06 5.26 19.18
N ARG A 113 22.37 5.17 18.92
CA ARG A 113 22.93 4.13 18.06
C ARG A 113 22.74 2.73 18.65
N VAL A 114 22.93 2.57 19.95
CA VAL A 114 22.69 1.30 20.66
C VAL A 114 21.21 0.92 20.61
N GLU A 115 20.31 1.88 20.77
CA GLU A 115 18.85 1.63 20.75
C GLU A 115 18.29 1.41 19.33
N VAL A 116 18.87 2.02 18.31
CA VAL A 116 18.41 1.89 16.90
C VAL A 116 18.96 0.64 16.22
N GLN A 117 20.13 0.13 16.65
CA GLN A 117 20.73 -1.09 16.12
C GLN A 117 19.79 -2.32 16.12
N PRO A 118 19.06 -2.66 17.20
CA PRO A 118 18.11 -3.77 17.18
C PRO A 118 16.93 -3.53 16.24
N VAL A 119 16.44 -2.29 16.10
CA VAL A 119 15.35 -1.95 15.16
C VAL A 119 15.81 -2.14 13.71
N ALA A 120 17.02 -1.67 13.37
CA ALA A 120 17.59 -1.87 12.04
C ALA A 120 17.78 -3.38 11.72
N GLN A 121 18.21 -4.16 12.71
CA GLN A 121 18.33 -5.61 12.57
C GLN A 121 16.96 -6.28 12.35
N HIS A 122 15.94 -5.90 13.11
CA HIS A 122 14.58 -6.42 12.94
C HIS A 122 13.98 -6.02 11.59
N ILE A 123 14.21 -4.80 11.10
CA ILE A 123 13.79 -4.38 9.76
C ILE A 123 14.48 -5.23 8.68
N GLY A 124 15.78 -5.52 8.85
CA GLY A 124 16.51 -6.42 7.95
C GLY A 124 15.94 -7.84 7.95
N GLN A 125 15.58 -8.36 9.12
CA GLN A 125 14.93 -9.68 9.27
C GLN A 125 13.52 -9.70 8.67
N MET A 126 12.73 -8.64 8.87
CA MET A 126 11.42 -8.53 8.25
C MET A 126 11.55 -8.42 6.73
N GLY A 127 12.53 -7.66 6.23
CA GLY A 127 12.83 -7.56 4.81
C GLY A 127 13.16 -8.92 4.20
N SER A 128 14.01 -9.72 4.85
CA SER A 128 14.36 -11.06 4.35
C SER A 128 13.19 -12.04 4.40
N LEU A 129 12.32 -11.96 5.42
CA LEU A 129 11.09 -12.76 5.48
C LEU A 129 10.11 -12.38 4.37
N VAL A 130 9.95 -11.09 4.08
CA VAL A 130 9.09 -10.61 2.99
C VAL A 130 9.65 -11.07 1.64
N GLU A 131 10.96 -10.99 1.44
CA GLU A 131 11.59 -11.48 0.20
C GLU A 131 11.38 -12.99 0.02
N GLU A 132 11.51 -13.77 1.10
CA GLU A 132 11.24 -15.20 1.06
C GLU A 132 9.76 -15.50 0.77
N LEU A 133 8.83 -14.77 1.38
CA LEU A 133 7.40 -14.89 1.09
C LEU A 133 7.08 -14.56 -0.37
N CYS A 134 7.67 -13.50 -0.92
CA CYS A 134 7.52 -13.15 -2.34
C CYS A 134 7.99 -14.31 -3.24
N ARG A 135 9.16 -14.88 -2.97
CA ARG A 135 9.68 -16.04 -3.74
C ARG A 135 8.78 -17.26 -3.62
N VAL A 136 8.22 -17.53 -2.44
CA VAL A 136 7.28 -18.64 -2.24
C VAL A 136 5.99 -18.40 -3.04
N ILE A 137 5.46 -17.17 -3.02
CA ILE A 137 4.26 -16.81 -3.78
C ILE A 137 4.50 -16.96 -5.28
N GLU A 138 5.60 -16.42 -5.80
CA GLU A 138 6.00 -16.56 -7.21
C GLU A 138 6.11 -18.03 -7.63
N ARG A 139 6.72 -18.86 -6.77
CA ARG A 139 6.84 -20.31 -7.01
C ARG A 139 5.47 -21.00 -7.01
N VAL A 140 4.59 -20.65 -6.08
CA VAL A 140 3.22 -21.20 -6.02
C VAL A 140 2.42 -20.78 -7.25
N GLU A 141 2.48 -19.51 -7.65
CA GLU A 141 1.84 -19.01 -8.86
C GLU A 141 2.32 -19.78 -10.10
N SER A 142 3.63 -19.92 -10.26
CA SER A 142 4.20 -20.69 -11.37
C SER A 142 3.72 -22.14 -11.38
N ASN A 143 3.64 -22.80 -10.22
CA ASN A 143 3.15 -24.16 -10.12
C ASN A 143 1.66 -24.26 -10.49
N VAL A 144 0.83 -23.32 -10.00
CA VAL A 144 -0.60 -23.30 -10.31
C VAL A 144 -0.85 -23.07 -11.80
N MET A 145 -0.10 -22.16 -12.42
CA MET A 145 -0.18 -21.93 -13.87
C MET A 145 0.23 -23.19 -14.66
N PHE A 146 1.29 -23.87 -14.22
CA PHE A 146 1.72 -25.12 -14.84
C PHE A 146 0.67 -26.23 -14.69
N GLU A 147 0.11 -26.42 -13.50
CA GLU A 147 -0.97 -27.39 -13.26
C GLU A 147 -2.21 -27.08 -14.10
N ARG A 148 -2.60 -25.81 -14.17
CA ARG A 148 -3.72 -25.37 -15.00
C ARG A 148 -3.48 -25.73 -16.45
N GLN A 149 -2.29 -25.47 -16.97
CA GLN A 149 -1.94 -25.81 -18.34
C GLN A 149 -1.98 -27.33 -18.58
N ALA A 150 -1.39 -28.11 -17.68
CA ALA A 150 -1.43 -29.58 -17.76
C ALA A 150 -2.87 -30.14 -17.74
N ARG A 151 -3.76 -29.58 -16.90
CA ARG A 151 -5.18 -29.97 -16.87
C ARG A 151 -5.91 -29.56 -18.13
N LEU A 152 -5.60 -28.40 -18.72
CA LEU A 152 -6.18 -27.98 -20.00
C LEU A 152 -5.75 -28.90 -21.14
N ASP A 153 -4.48 -29.31 -21.15
CA ASP A 153 -3.95 -30.26 -22.13
C ASP A 153 -4.58 -31.64 -21.99
N ASP A 154 -4.82 -32.11 -20.76
CA ASP A 154 -5.55 -33.35 -20.49
C ASP A 154 -7.01 -33.28 -20.92
N ILE A 155 -7.73 -32.19 -20.58
CA ILE A 155 -9.12 -31.99 -21.01
C ILE A 155 -9.21 -31.96 -22.54
N LYS A 156 -8.23 -31.34 -23.22
CA LYS A 156 -8.15 -31.36 -24.67
C LYS A 156 -8.00 -32.79 -25.20
N LEU A 157 -7.08 -33.58 -24.64
CA LEU A 157 -6.88 -34.97 -25.03
C LEU A 157 -8.15 -35.82 -24.81
N LEU A 158 -8.81 -35.67 -23.64
CA LEU A 158 -10.06 -36.35 -23.34
C LEU A 158 -11.17 -35.96 -24.32
N THR A 159 -11.25 -34.69 -24.68
CA THR A 159 -12.24 -34.20 -25.64
C THR A 159 -12.00 -34.82 -27.02
N ASP A 160 -10.75 -34.83 -27.50
CA ASP A 160 -10.38 -35.45 -28.78
C ASP A 160 -10.69 -36.95 -28.80
N MET A 161 -10.43 -37.64 -27.69
CA MET A 161 -10.74 -39.06 -27.53
C MET A 161 -12.25 -39.31 -27.56
N ILE A 162 -13.04 -38.49 -26.86
CA ILE A 162 -14.51 -38.58 -26.85
C ILE A 162 -15.08 -38.34 -28.24
N VAL A 163 -14.60 -37.31 -28.95
CA VAL A 163 -15.04 -37.00 -30.32
C VAL A 163 -14.73 -38.18 -31.25
N THR A 164 -13.51 -38.71 -31.18
CA THR A 164 -13.10 -39.86 -32.01
C THR A 164 -13.91 -41.12 -31.67
N GLY A 165 -14.19 -41.33 -30.39
CA GLY A 165 -15.04 -42.41 -29.90
C GLY A 165 -16.46 -42.31 -30.47
N TRP A 166 -17.09 -41.14 -30.38
CA TRP A 166 -18.42 -40.87 -30.94
C TRP A 166 -18.46 -41.07 -32.45
N GLN A 167 -17.48 -40.55 -33.20
CA GLN A 167 -17.38 -40.78 -34.65
C GLN A 167 -17.27 -42.27 -34.98
N THR A 168 -16.58 -43.05 -34.15
CA THR A 168 -16.47 -44.49 -34.34
C THR A 168 -17.80 -45.20 -34.07
N VAL A 169 -18.54 -44.80 -33.04
CA VAL A 169 -19.89 -45.30 -32.74
C VAL A 169 -20.85 -44.96 -33.87
N ASP A 170 -20.85 -43.71 -34.34
CA ASP A 170 -21.68 -43.24 -35.45
C ASP A 170 -21.45 -44.05 -36.74
N ARG A 171 -20.18 -44.24 -37.14
CA ARG A 171 -19.84 -45.10 -38.29
C ARG A 171 -20.30 -46.55 -38.13
N ARG A 172 -20.31 -47.07 -36.90
CA ARG A 172 -20.78 -48.44 -36.62
C ARG A 172 -22.30 -48.52 -36.68
N LEU A 173 -23.02 -47.53 -36.14
CA LEU A 173 -24.47 -47.44 -36.24
C LEU A 173 -24.90 -47.33 -37.70
N ALA A 174 -24.30 -46.44 -38.47
CA ALA A 174 -24.57 -46.30 -39.91
C ALA A 174 -24.25 -47.59 -40.72
N ARG A 175 -23.35 -48.44 -40.23
CA ARG A 175 -23.11 -49.76 -40.83
C ARG A 175 -24.23 -50.74 -40.47
N VAL A 176 -24.66 -50.77 -39.21
CA VAL A 176 -25.74 -51.62 -38.74
C VAL A 176 -27.07 -51.25 -39.40
N GLU A 177 -27.38 -49.96 -39.53
CA GLU A 177 -28.57 -49.46 -40.22
C GLU A 177 -28.63 -49.93 -41.68
N ARG A 178 -27.53 -49.78 -42.44
CA ARG A 178 -27.45 -50.30 -43.81
C ARG A 178 -27.61 -51.82 -43.91
N MET A 179 -27.13 -52.56 -42.90
CA MET A 179 -27.35 -54.01 -42.84
C MET A 179 -28.83 -54.31 -42.58
N LEU A 180 -29.47 -53.57 -41.67
CA LEU A 180 -30.88 -53.70 -41.36
C LEU A 180 -31.77 -53.38 -42.57
N GLU A 181 -31.52 -52.28 -43.27
CA GLU A 181 -32.22 -51.91 -44.52
C GLU A 181 -32.11 -53.01 -45.58
N ARG A 182 -30.92 -53.65 -45.70
CA ARG A 182 -30.72 -54.78 -46.62
C ARG A 182 -31.54 -56.01 -46.20
N PHE A 183 -31.69 -56.27 -44.91
CA PHE A 183 -32.53 -57.37 -44.40
C PHE A 183 -34.03 -57.08 -44.48
N GLU A 184 -34.42 -55.80 -44.53
CA GLU A 184 -35.81 -55.38 -44.70
C GLU A 184 -36.23 -55.33 -46.19
N SER A 185 -35.26 -55.07 -47.09
CA SER A 185 -35.46 -55.05 -48.55
C SER A 185 -35.61 -56.39 -49.32
N PRO A 186 -35.44 -57.62 -48.77
CA PRO A 186 -35.56 -58.86 -49.56
C PRO A 186 -37.01 -59.32 -49.76
N ASN A 187 -38.00 -58.69 -49.13
CA ASN A 187 -39.43 -59.00 -49.34
C ASN A 187 -40.10 -58.16 -50.45
N GLY A 188 -39.37 -57.27 -51.12
CA GLY A 188 -39.91 -56.36 -52.13
C GLY A 188 -39.74 -56.77 -53.60
N HIS A 189 -39.15 -57.94 -53.90
CA HIS A 189 -38.84 -58.37 -55.28
C HIS A 189 -39.43 -59.75 -55.63
N HIS A 190 -40.69 -59.97 -55.27
CA HIS A 190 -41.55 -61.00 -55.88
C HIS A 190 -42.83 -60.33 -56.41
N GLN A 191 -42.68 -59.61 -57.52
CA GLN A 191 -43.75 -59.35 -58.50
C GLN A 191 -43.16 -59.51 -59.90
#